data_AF-A0A1Y6LCN9-F1
#
_entry.id   AF-A0A1Y6LCN9-F1
#
_cell.length_a   1.000
_cell.length_b   1.000
_cell.length_c   1.000
_cell.angle_alpha   90.00
_cell.angle_beta   90.00
_cell.angle_gamma   90.00
#
_symmetry.space_group_name_H-M   'P 1'
#
loop_
_entity.id
_entity.type
_entity.pdbx_description
1 polymer ?
#
loop_
_entity_poly.entity_id
_entity_poly.type
_entity_poly.pdbx_seq_one_letter_code
_entity_poly.pdbx_strand_id
1 'polypeptide(L)'
;MFRTALRTSARVAAASSSKIVAQRTTPAIASTLARGYASESKAQPTEVSSILEQRIRGVQEDTGLAETGRVLTVGDGIARVYGMRNVQAEELVEFASGVKGMCMNLEAGQVGVVLFGSDRLVKEGETVKRTGEIVDVPVGEAMLGRVVDALGNPIDGKGPIKTTERRRAQMKAPGILPRQSVNQPVQTGLKSVDAMVPIGRGQRELIIGDRQTGKTAVALDTMLNQKRWNEGNDETKKLYCIYVAVGQKRSTVAQLVKTLEENDAMKYTCIVAATASEAAPLQYIAPFTGTSIGEYFRDNGKHAVIIFDDLSKQAVAYRQMSLLLRRPPGR
;
A
#
# COMPACT_ATOMS: atom_id res chain seq x y z
N MET A 1 -32.65 59.70 -57.09
CA MET A 1 -33.98 60.22 -56.72
C MET A 1 -33.78 61.41 -55.79
N PHE A 2 -34.17 62.60 -56.28
CA PHE A 2 -34.63 63.82 -55.58
C PHE A 2 -34.15 64.09 -54.14
N ARG A 3 -33.28 65.12 -53.96
CA ARG A 3 -33.60 66.50 -53.44
C ARG A 3 -33.71 66.52 -51.90
N THR A 4 -33.19 67.48 -51.11
CA THR A 4 -33.00 68.93 -51.29
C THR A 4 -32.13 69.41 -50.09
N ALA A 5 -30.99 70.09 -50.30
CA ALA A 5 -30.77 71.55 -50.16
C ALA A 5 -31.14 72.14 -48.77
N LEU A 6 -30.19 72.55 -47.90
CA LEU A 6 -29.31 73.74 -47.90
C LEU A 6 -29.91 74.96 -47.19
N ARG A 7 -29.04 75.65 -46.43
CA ARG A 7 -29.09 77.05 -45.91
C ARG A 7 -29.78 77.22 -44.54
N THR A 8 -29.32 78.04 -43.59
CA THR A 8 -28.31 79.11 -43.57
C THR A 8 -28.06 79.62 -42.14
N SER A 9 -26.83 80.11 -41.89
CA SER A 9 -26.44 81.34 -41.17
C SER A 9 -26.70 81.58 -39.66
N ALA A 10 -25.58 81.93 -39.02
CA ALA A 10 -25.31 83.15 -38.23
C ALA A 10 -25.45 83.16 -36.69
N ARG A 11 -24.41 83.75 -36.10
CA ARG A 11 -24.09 84.09 -34.70
C ARG A 11 -25.11 85.02 -34.04
N VAL A 12 -25.16 85.02 -32.70
CA VAL A 12 -25.10 86.16 -31.71
C VAL A 12 -25.21 85.51 -30.30
N ALA A 13 -24.18 85.50 -29.45
CA ALA A 13 -23.71 86.50 -28.48
C ALA A 13 -24.56 86.69 -27.19
N ALA A 14 -23.84 86.97 -26.12
CA ALA A 14 -24.21 87.63 -24.87
C ALA A 14 -24.60 86.77 -23.63
N ALA A 15 -23.66 86.86 -22.67
CA ALA A 15 -23.72 86.63 -21.25
C ALA A 15 -25.05 86.94 -20.53
N SER A 16 -25.37 86.11 -19.52
CA SER A 16 -25.89 86.63 -18.26
C SER A 16 -25.42 85.76 -17.10
N SER A 17 -24.87 86.46 -16.11
CA SER A 17 -24.36 85.98 -14.85
C SER A 17 -25.50 85.82 -13.83
N SER A 18 -25.61 84.64 -13.21
CA SER A 18 -26.20 84.51 -11.88
C SER A 18 -25.48 83.40 -11.11
N LYS A 19 -24.95 83.78 -9.94
CA LYS A 19 -24.30 82.91 -8.96
C LYS A 19 -25.36 82.26 -8.06
N ILE A 20 -24.90 81.22 -7.34
CA ILE A 20 -25.45 80.57 -6.12
C ILE A 20 -26.36 79.37 -6.48
N VAL A 21 -25.99 78.11 -6.23
CA VAL A 21 -25.72 77.47 -4.93
C VAL A 21 -24.62 76.40 -5.06
N ALA A 22 -23.67 76.41 -4.12
CA ALA A 22 -22.67 75.35 -3.97
C ALA A 22 -23.30 74.10 -3.31
N GLN A 23 -23.50 73.02 -4.08
CA GLN A 23 -23.69 71.69 -3.50
C GLN A 23 -22.31 71.04 -3.32
N ARG A 24 -21.86 70.95 -2.06
CA ARG A 24 -20.74 70.10 -1.66
C ARG A 24 -21.13 68.64 -1.91
N THR A 25 -20.58 68.01 -2.94
CA THR A 25 -20.57 66.56 -3.10
C THR A 25 -19.46 65.98 -2.22
N THR A 26 -19.82 65.57 -1.01
CA THR A 26 -19.00 64.62 -0.25
C THR A 26 -19.16 63.23 -0.87
N PRO A 27 -18.10 62.53 -1.31
CA PRO A 27 -18.24 61.13 -1.67
C PRO A 27 -18.50 60.34 -0.39
N ALA A 28 -19.61 59.60 -0.34
CA ALA A 28 -19.84 58.64 0.72
C ALA A 28 -18.76 57.55 0.62
N ILE A 29 -17.83 57.54 1.58
CA ILE A 29 -16.95 56.40 1.80
C ILE A 29 -17.85 55.29 2.34
N ALA A 30 -18.35 54.44 1.43
CA ALA A 30 -18.92 53.17 1.82
C ALA A 30 -17.77 52.32 2.38
N SER A 31 -17.64 52.28 3.70
CA SER A 31 -16.81 51.30 4.39
C SER A 31 -17.45 49.92 4.17
N THR A 32 -17.11 49.31 3.04
CA THR A 32 -17.32 47.87 2.87
C THR A 32 -16.34 47.20 3.82
N LEU A 33 -16.77 47.00 5.06
CA LEU A 33 -16.21 45.98 5.94
C LEU A 33 -16.51 44.65 5.27
N ALA A 34 -15.67 44.29 4.29
CA ALA A 34 -15.52 42.92 3.89
C ALA A 34 -15.03 42.20 5.15
N ARG A 35 -15.96 41.57 5.87
CA ARG A 35 -15.64 40.42 6.69
C ARG A 35 -15.06 39.40 5.72
N GLY A 36 -13.75 39.47 5.51
CA GLY A 36 -13.01 38.33 5.03
C GLY A 36 -13.29 37.25 6.05
N TYR A 37 -14.08 36.25 5.65
CA TYR A 37 -13.96 34.96 6.30
C TYR A 37 -12.48 34.65 6.21
N ALA A 38 -11.77 34.66 7.34
CA ALA A 38 -10.55 33.91 7.44
C ALA A 38 -10.96 32.53 6.95
N SER A 39 -10.47 32.13 5.77
CA SER A 39 -10.43 30.72 5.45
C SER A 39 -9.82 30.11 6.71
N GLU A 40 -10.53 29.20 7.37
CA GLU A 40 -9.90 28.32 8.34
C GLU A 40 -8.81 27.58 7.57
N SER A 41 -7.64 28.20 7.44
CA SER A 41 -6.44 27.58 6.95
C SER A 41 -6.13 26.57 8.03
N LYS A 42 -6.56 25.33 7.80
CA LYS A 42 -6.30 24.21 8.70
C LYS A 42 -4.82 24.27 9.08
N ALA A 43 -4.56 24.19 10.38
CA ALA A 43 -3.20 24.15 10.93
C ALA A 43 -2.35 23.19 10.10
N GLN A 44 -1.21 23.67 9.61
CA GLN A 44 -0.34 22.86 8.78
C GLN A 44 0.30 21.77 9.65
N PRO A 45 0.44 20.52 9.17
CA PRO A 45 1.00 19.42 9.98
C PRO A 45 2.40 19.69 10.54
N THR A 46 3.13 20.63 9.92
CA THR A 46 4.46 21.09 10.32
C THR A 46 4.50 22.07 11.48
N GLU A 47 3.36 22.54 12.00
CA GLU A 47 3.27 23.54 13.08
C GLU A 47 3.44 22.92 14.49
N VAL A 48 4.43 22.05 14.67
CA VAL A 48 4.79 21.54 15.99
C VAL A 48 5.79 22.51 16.61
N SER A 49 5.52 23.00 17.83
CA SER A 49 6.32 24.05 18.51
C SER A 49 7.82 23.73 18.55
N SER A 50 8.19 22.46 18.70
CA SER A 50 9.58 22.00 18.72
C SER A 50 10.32 22.22 17.39
N ILE A 51 9.66 21.99 16.26
CA ILE A 51 10.24 22.19 14.92
C ILE A 51 10.37 23.68 14.62
N LEU A 52 9.35 24.47 14.98
CA LEU A 52 9.38 25.91 14.79
C LEU A 52 10.50 26.55 15.63
N GLU A 53 10.67 26.11 16.87
CA GLU A 53 11.78 26.55 17.73
C GLU A 53 13.15 26.22 17.11
N GLN A 54 13.33 25.01 16.57
CA GLN A 54 14.56 24.62 15.87
C GLN A 54 14.83 25.52 14.65
N ARG A 55 13.81 25.83 13.85
CA ARG A 55 13.95 26.75 12.70
C ARG A 55 14.32 28.16 13.13
N ILE A 56 13.71 28.67 14.20
CA ILE A 56 14.00 30.01 14.75
C ILE A 56 15.43 30.08 15.29
N ARG A 57 15.93 29.01 15.92
CA ARG A 57 17.32 28.91 16.39
C ARG A 57 18.36 28.91 15.26
N GLY A 58 17.95 28.84 13.99
CA GLY A 58 18.86 28.88 12.85
C GLY A 58 19.74 27.64 12.71
N VAL A 59 19.44 26.56 13.44
CA VAL A 59 20.19 25.30 13.35
C VAL A 59 19.77 24.61 12.06
N GLN A 60 20.57 24.76 11.00
CA GLN A 60 20.43 23.98 9.77
C GLN A 60 20.92 22.54 10.01
N GLU A 61 20.09 21.68 10.62
CA GLU A 61 20.28 20.21 10.61
C GLU A 61 19.99 19.61 9.21
N ASP A 62 20.26 20.34 8.12
CA ASP A 62 19.84 19.97 6.77
C ASP A 62 20.53 18.71 6.22
N THR A 63 21.77 18.43 6.64
CA THR A 63 22.54 17.28 6.17
C THR A 63 22.14 15.95 6.84
N GLY A 64 21.63 15.98 8.07
CA GLY A 64 21.19 14.77 8.79
C GLY A 64 19.74 14.36 8.48
N LEU A 65 18.87 15.34 8.22
CA LEU A 65 17.43 15.14 7.98
C LEU A 65 17.09 14.61 6.57
N ALA A 66 18.07 14.48 5.68
CA ALA A 66 17.87 13.88 4.37
C ALA A 66 17.59 12.37 4.46
N GLU A 67 18.34 11.68 5.33
CA GLU A 67 18.29 10.22 5.51
C GLU A 67 17.65 9.79 6.84
N THR A 68 17.54 10.70 7.80
CA THR A 68 16.91 10.44 9.11
C THR A 68 15.71 11.36 9.32
N GLY A 69 14.79 10.91 10.17
CA GLY A 69 13.62 11.67 10.58
C GLY A 69 13.33 11.51 12.06
N ARG A 70 12.37 12.30 12.55
CA ARG A 70 11.86 12.20 13.92
C ARG A 70 10.35 11.96 13.92
N VAL A 71 9.89 11.08 14.79
CA VAL A 71 8.45 10.82 14.96
C VAL A 71 7.78 12.06 15.54
N LEU A 72 6.77 12.57 14.84
CA LEU A 72 5.89 13.65 15.31
C LEU A 72 4.76 13.10 16.15
N THR A 73 4.06 12.10 15.61
CA THR A 73 2.91 11.49 16.27
C THR A 73 2.88 10.02 15.92
N VAL A 74 2.51 9.18 16.87
CA VAL A 74 2.28 7.75 16.64
C VAL A 74 0.94 7.35 17.26
N GLY A 75 0.15 6.57 16.54
CA GLY A 75 -1.12 6.04 17.02
C GLY A 75 -1.78 5.11 16.02
N ASP A 76 -2.50 4.10 16.51
CA ASP A 76 -3.22 3.10 15.72
C ASP A 76 -2.34 2.39 14.67
N GLY A 77 -1.06 2.19 14.97
CA GLY A 77 -0.10 1.60 14.03
C GLY A 77 0.36 2.53 12.89
N ILE A 78 0.11 3.83 12.97
CA ILE A 78 0.61 4.84 12.03
C ILE A 78 1.52 5.82 12.76
N ALA A 79 2.68 6.08 12.16
CA ALA A 79 3.60 7.12 12.60
C ALA A 79 3.68 8.23 11.55
N ARG A 80 3.63 9.48 11.99
CA ARG A 80 3.97 10.65 11.17
C ARG A 80 5.39 11.05 11.50
N VAL A 81 6.23 11.14 10.50
CA VAL A 81 7.66 11.37 10.68
C VAL A 81 8.06 12.65 9.96
N TYR A 82 8.74 13.55 10.68
CA TYR A 82 9.36 14.75 10.12
C TYR A 82 10.76 14.41 9.58
N GLY A 83 11.14 14.97 8.43
CA GLY A 83 12.44 14.71 7.81
C GLY A 83 12.37 13.63 6.72
N MET A 84 13.45 12.87 6.57
CA MET A 84 13.63 11.85 5.52
C MET A 84 13.33 12.40 4.11
N ARG A 85 13.94 13.53 3.73
CA ARG A 85 13.64 14.20 2.44
C ARG A 85 13.88 13.33 1.20
N ASN A 86 14.81 12.37 1.29
CA ASN A 86 15.16 11.47 0.19
C ASN A 86 14.37 10.15 0.19
N VAL A 87 13.40 9.99 1.09
CA VAL A 87 12.63 8.75 1.18
C VAL A 87 11.75 8.55 -0.05
N GLN A 88 11.64 7.30 -0.47
CA GLN A 88 10.78 6.90 -1.57
C GLN A 88 9.42 6.43 -1.06
N ALA A 89 8.43 6.43 -1.95
CA ALA A 89 7.16 5.78 -1.68
C ALA A 89 7.40 4.26 -1.59
N GLU A 90 6.74 3.61 -0.64
CA GLU A 90 6.88 2.17 -0.37
C GLU A 90 8.28 1.75 0.09
N GLU A 91 9.09 2.70 0.55
CA GLU A 91 10.37 2.42 1.16
C GLU A 91 10.19 1.87 2.58
N LEU A 92 11.04 0.90 2.93
CA LEU A 92 11.13 0.38 4.29
C LEU A 92 11.91 1.37 5.17
N VAL A 93 11.43 1.60 6.38
CA VAL A 93 12.09 2.41 7.40
C VAL A 93 12.21 1.63 8.70
N GLU A 94 13.24 1.96 9.46
CA GLU A 94 13.54 1.35 10.75
C GLU A 94 13.54 2.43 11.84
N PHE A 95 12.77 2.17 12.88
CA PHE A 95 12.69 3.03 14.06
C PHE A 95 13.82 2.64 15.01
N ALA A 96 14.31 3.58 15.84
CA ALA A 96 15.37 3.30 16.81
C ALA A 96 15.01 2.17 17.80
N SER A 97 13.72 1.95 18.05
CA SER A 97 13.15 0.84 18.80
C SER A 97 13.25 -0.54 18.11
N GLY A 98 13.68 -0.58 16.85
CA GLY A 98 13.78 -1.78 16.02
C GLY A 98 12.47 -2.15 15.31
N VAL A 99 11.39 -1.39 15.50
CA VAL A 99 10.14 -1.59 14.75
C VAL A 99 10.38 -1.16 13.30
N LYS A 100 9.93 -1.98 12.35
CA LYS A 100 9.95 -1.65 10.92
C LYS A 100 8.64 -1.00 10.50
N GLY A 101 8.70 -0.12 9.51
CA GLY A 101 7.52 0.49 8.89
C GLY A 101 7.71 0.69 7.39
N MET A 102 6.62 1.03 6.71
CA MET A 102 6.61 1.34 5.28
C MET A 102 6.07 2.74 5.05
N CYS A 103 6.80 3.53 4.27
CA CYS A 103 6.39 4.86 3.85
C CYS A 103 5.26 4.77 2.82
N MET A 104 4.11 5.38 3.11
CA MET A 104 2.95 5.38 2.20
C MET A 104 2.59 6.77 1.68
N ASN A 105 2.50 7.76 2.56
CA ASN A 105 2.18 9.14 2.17
C ASN A 105 3.42 10.00 2.28
N LEU A 106 3.79 10.68 1.19
CA LEU A 106 4.86 11.68 1.19
C LEU A 106 4.20 13.06 1.10
N GLU A 107 4.09 13.75 2.24
CA GLU A 107 3.56 15.12 2.29
C GLU A 107 4.72 16.12 2.37
N ALA A 108 4.49 17.38 1.97
CA ALA A 108 5.56 18.39 1.91
C ALA A 108 6.27 18.63 3.26
N GLY A 109 5.59 18.31 4.36
CA GLY A 109 6.08 18.55 5.72
C GLY A 109 6.30 17.30 6.57
N GLN A 110 5.83 16.13 6.14
CA GLN A 110 5.88 14.90 6.92
C GLN A 110 5.71 13.67 6.03
N VAL A 111 6.15 12.53 6.55
CA VAL A 111 6.01 11.22 5.91
C VAL A 111 5.06 10.38 6.76
N GLY A 112 4.00 9.87 6.14
CA GLY A 112 3.10 8.90 6.74
C GLY A 112 3.67 7.50 6.61
N VAL A 113 4.09 6.93 7.74
CA VAL A 113 4.68 5.60 7.85
C VAL A 113 3.69 4.67 8.54
N VAL A 114 3.45 3.50 7.96
CA VAL A 114 2.61 2.47 8.58
C VAL A 114 3.51 1.41 9.21
N LEU A 115 3.23 1.05 10.47
CA LEU A 115 4.10 0.19 11.27
C LEU A 115 3.77 -1.28 11.03
N PHE A 116 4.81 -2.10 10.83
CA PHE A 116 4.66 -3.56 10.73
C PHE A 116 4.56 -4.26 12.10
N GLY A 117 4.88 -3.55 13.19
CA GLY A 117 4.82 -4.05 14.55
C GLY A 117 3.84 -3.28 15.43
N SER A 118 3.97 -3.45 16.74
CA SER A 118 3.21 -2.67 17.72
C SER A 118 3.79 -1.26 17.85
N ASP A 119 2.89 -0.28 17.90
CA ASP A 119 3.17 1.13 18.19
C ASP A 119 3.61 1.39 19.65
N ARG A 120 3.39 0.45 20.57
CA ARG A 120 3.73 0.60 22.01
C ARG A 120 5.21 0.88 22.28
N LEU A 121 6.10 0.44 21.39
CA LEU A 121 7.54 0.62 21.52
C LEU A 121 8.00 1.96 20.93
N VAL A 122 7.18 2.58 20.09
CA VAL A 122 7.52 3.79 19.35
C VAL A 122 7.09 5.02 20.16
N LYS A 123 7.96 6.02 20.27
CA LYS A 123 7.69 7.26 21.03
C LYS A 123 7.80 8.50 20.14
N GLU A 124 7.12 9.57 20.54
CA GLU A 124 7.32 10.89 19.94
C GLU A 124 8.78 11.36 20.11
N GLY A 125 9.32 11.99 19.08
CA GLY A 125 10.72 12.44 19.02
C GLY A 125 11.72 11.33 18.69
N GLU A 126 11.30 10.06 18.62
CA GLU A 126 12.17 8.94 18.26
C GLU A 126 12.76 9.11 16.86
N THR A 127 14.02 8.68 16.71
CA THR A 127 14.71 8.74 15.41
C THR A 127 14.25 7.59 14.51
N VAL A 128 13.96 7.92 13.26
CA VAL A 128 13.63 6.97 12.20
C VAL A 128 14.70 7.05 11.14
N LYS A 129 15.19 5.89 10.70
CA LYS A 129 16.20 5.76 9.66
C LYS A 129 15.59 5.07 8.46
N ARG A 130 15.85 5.59 7.27
CA ARG A 130 15.48 4.89 6.04
C ARG A 130 16.43 3.75 5.72
N THR A 131 15.91 2.69 5.12
CA THR A 131 16.74 1.53 4.73
C THR A 131 17.35 1.69 3.34
N GLY A 132 16.81 2.58 2.49
CA GLY A 132 17.20 2.70 1.09
C GLY A 132 16.55 1.67 0.17
N GLU A 133 15.75 0.76 0.72
CA GLU A 133 15.16 -0.36 0.02
C GLU A 133 13.64 -0.24 0.00
N ILE A 134 13.06 -0.34 -1.20
CA ILE A 134 11.61 -0.57 -1.36
C ILE A 134 11.32 -1.95 -0.78
N VAL A 135 10.16 -2.11 -0.12
CA VAL A 135 9.85 -3.36 0.58
C VAL A 135 10.09 -4.58 -0.30
N ASP A 136 11.04 -5.39 0.13
CA ASP A 136 11.50 -6.58 -0.55
C ASP A 136 11.47 -7.78 0.40
N VAL A 137 11.51 -8.97 -0.19
CA VAL A 137 11.36 -10.23 0.51
C VAL A 137 12.41 -11.22 0.01
N PRO A 138 12.95 -12.06 0.91
CA PRO A 138 13.81 -13.16 0.51
C PRO A 138 12.99 -14.14 -0.34
N VAL A 139 13.57 -14.57 -1.47
CA VAL A 139 12.98 -15.57 -2.36
C VAL A 139 13.96 -16.68 -2.64
N GLY A 140 13.45 -17.86 -2.97
CA GLY A 140 14.28 -19.00 -3.31
C GLY A 140 13.62 -20.33 -2.97
N GLU A 141 14.25 -21.42 -3.41
CA GLU A 141 13.80 -22.78 -3.09
C GLU A 141 13.91 -23.10 -1.60
N ALA A 142 14.80 -22.41 -0.87
CA ALA A 142 14.93 -22.52 0.57
C ALA A 142 13.67 -22.10 1.35
N MET A 143 12.71 -21.43 0.69
CA MET A 143 11.40 -21.09 1.26
C MET A 143 10.46 -22.30 1.33
N LEU A 144 10.71 -23.35 0.54
CA LEU A 144 9.92 -24.58 0.57
C LEU A 144 10.09 -25.28 1.92
N GLY A 145 8.98 -25.77 2.49
CA GLY A 145 8.94 -26.37 3.82
C GLY A 145 8.91 -25.38 4.97
N ARG A 146 8.96 -24.07 4.69
CA ARG A 146 9.03 -23.01 5.70
C ARG A 146 7.69 -22.31 5.90
N VAL A 147 7.51 -21.78 7.10
CA VAL A 147 6.44 -20.83 7.41
C VAL A 147 7.07 -19.47 7.69
N VAL A 148 6.68 -18.46 6.93
CA VAL A 148 7.23 -17.11 7.00
C VAL A 148 6.16 -16.06 7.30
N ASP A 149 6.57 -14.94 7.88
CA ASP A 149 5.73 -13.74 8.00
C ASP A 149 5.63 -12.98 6.67
N ALA A 150 4.92 -11.85 6.68
CA ALA A 150 4.73 -11.03 5.49
C ALA A 150 6.01 -10.31 5.00
N LEU A 151 7.09 -10.27 5.77
CA LEU A 151 8.39 -9.71 5.39
C LEU A 151 9.41 -10.81 5.01
N GLY A 152 8.98 -12.08 5.06
CA GLY A 152 9.81 -13.25 4.76
C GLY A 152 10.69 -13.72 5.92
N ASN A 153 10.46 -13.25 7.15
CA ASN A 153 11.13 -13.78 8.34
C ASN A 153 10.50 -15.13 8.71
N PRO A 154 11.31 -16.15 9.07
CA PRO A 154 10.78 -17.44 9.48
C PRO A 154 10.08 -17.35 10.85
N ILE A 155 8.90 -17.97 10.95
CA ILE A 155 8.10 -18.05 12.19
C ILE A 155 7.85 -19.49 12.64
N ASP A 156 8.43 -20.47 11.94
CA ASP A 156 8.31 -21.90 12.23
C ASP A 156 9.29 -22.44 13.28
N GLY A 157 10.22 -21.62 13.76
CA GLY A 157 11.25 -22.05 14.71
C GLY A 157 12.33 -22.99 14.13
N LYS A 158 12.35 -23.22 12.80
CA LYS A 158 13.30 -24.12 12.13
C LYS A 158 14.64 -23.43 11.76
N GLY A 159 14.97 -22.32 12.44
CA GLY A 159 16.17 -21.52 12.19
C GLY A 159 16.03 -20.50 11.03
N PRO A 160 17.10 -19.81 10.63
CA PRO A 160 17.05 -18.82 9.55
C PRO A 160 16.84 -19.47 8.17
N ILE A 161 16.33 -18.70 7.21
CA ILE A 161 16.22 -19.13 5.81
C ILE A 161 17.47 -18.63 5.06
N LYS A 162 18.20 -19.54 4.43
CA LYS A 162 19.38 -19.22 3.62
C LYS A 162 18.96 -18.96 2.18
N THR A 163 18.51 -17.74 1.89
CA THR A 163 18.26 -17.28 0.51
C THR A 163 19.41 -16.38 0.04
N THR A 164 19.73 -16.44 -1.24
CA THR A 164 20.71 -15.56 -1.89
C THR A 164 20.08 -14.37 -2.60
N GLU A 165 18.80 -14.50 -3.00
CA GLU A 165 18.07 -13.51 -3.77
C GLU A 165 16.99 -12.84 -2.93
N ARG A 166 16.80 -11.54 -3.16
CA ARG A 166 15.67 -10.76 -2.65
C ARG A 166 14.93 -10.13 -3.82
N ARG A 167 13.60 -10.09 -3.74
CA ARG A 167 12.74 -9.46 -4.75
C ARG A 167 11.78 -8.49 -4.09
N ARG A 168 11.46 -7.41 -4.79
CA ARG A 168 10.47 -6.43 -4.32
C ARG A 168 9.11 -7.12 -4.17
N ALA A 169 8.36 -6.74 -3.15
CA ALA A 169 7.00 -7.23 -2.93
C ALA A 169 6.07 -6.78 -4.08
N GLN A 170 6.23 -5.55 -4.54
CA GLN A 170 5.42 -4.97 -5.62
C GLN A 170 6.22 -4.88 -6.93
N MET A 171 6.37 -6.02 -7.61
CA MET A 171 6.93 -6.03 -8.97
C MET A 171 5.84 -5.78 -10.03
N LYS A 172 6.26 -5.19 -11.14
CA LYS A 172 5.38 -4.97 -12.29
C LYS A 172 5.05 -6.33 -12.93
N ALA A 173 3.76 -6.60 -13.10
CA ALA A 173 3.31 -7.81 -13.75
C ALA A 173 3.81 -7.91 -15.22
N PRO A 174 4.04 -9.14 -15.74
CA PRO A 174 4.39 -9.34 -17.14
C PRO A 174 3.34 -8.74 -18.08
N GLY A 175 3.79 -8.06 -19.14
CA GLY A 175 2.93 -7.51 -20.20
C GLY A 175 2.26 -8.59 -21.04
N ILE A 176 1.73 -8.22 -22.21
CA ILE A 176 1.07 -9.17 -23.11
C ILE A 176 2.08 -10.08 -23.82
N LEU A 177 3.16 -9.49 -24.37
CA LEU A 177 4.16 -10.18 -25.19
C LEU A 177 4.82 -11.41 -24.53
N PRO A 178 5.24 -11.39 -23.25
CA PRO A 178 5.87 -12.55 -22.61
C PRO A 178 4.87 -13.64 -22.15
N ARG A 179 3.57 -13.51 -22.43
CA ARG A 179 2.55 -14.48 -22.00
C ARG A 179 2.28 -15.51 -23.08
N GLN A 180 2.05 -16.74 -22.64
CA GLN A 180 1.54 -17.82 -23.47
C GLN A 180 0.10 -18.15 -23.07
N SER A 181 -0.70 -18.63 -24.03
CA SER A 181 -2.05 -19.14 -23.71
C SER A 181 -1.96 -20.34 -22.79
N VAL A 182 -2.84 -20.40 -21.79
CA VAL A 182 -2.92 -21.51 -20.84
C VAL A 182 -3.40 -22.76 -21.57
N ASN A 183 -2.59 -23.82 -21.55
CA ASN A 183 -2.88 -25.09 -22.23
C ASN A 183 -2.56 -26.34 -21.38
N GLN A 184 -1.98 -26.16 -20.19
CA GLN A 184 -1.64 -27.26 -19.28
C GLN A 184 -2.58 -27.25 -18.07
N PRO A 185 -3.12 -28.39 -17.63
CA PRO A 185 -4.02 -28.43 -16.49
C PRO A 185 -3.28 -28.39 -15.14
N VAL A 186 -3.95 -27.83 -14.15
CA VAL A 186 -3.70 -28.05 -12.72
C VAL A 186 -4.70 -29.10 -12.26
N GLN A 187 -4.21 -30.23 -11.80
CA GLN A 187 -5.07 -31.34 -11.37
C GLN A 187 -5.46 -31.11 -9.92
N THR A 188 -6.70 -30.70 -9.67
CA THR A 188 -7.16 -30.45 -8.29
C THR A 188 -7.44 -31.74 -7.54
N GLY A 189 -7.81 -32.82 -8.25
CA GLY A 189 -8.21 -34.09 -7.65
C GLY A 189 -9.69 -34.11 -7.26
N LEU A 190 -10.39 -32.98 -7.42
CA LEU A 190 -11.81 -32.86 -7.14
C LEU A 190 -12.61 -33.07 -8.43
N LYS A 191 -13.38 -34.16 -8.47
CA LYS A 191 -14.19 -34.53 -9.65
C LYS A 191 -15.08 -33.39 -10.14
N SER A 192 -15.70 -32.65 -9.23
CA SER A 192 -16.58 -31.53 -9.57
C SER A 192 -15.84 -30.35 -10.20
N VAL A 193 -14.58 -30.10 -9.80
CA VAL A 193 -13.77 -29.02 -10.33
C VAL A 193 -13.16 -29.46 -11.66
N ASP A 194 -12.40 -30.55 -11.67
CA ASP A 194 -11.64 -30.98 -12.85
C ASP A 194 -12.55 -31.34 -14.05
N ALA A 195 -13.81 -31.75 -13.82
CA ALA A 195 -14.76 -32.06 -14.88
C ALA A 195 -15.60 -30.87 -15.38
N MET A 196 -15.99 -29.95 -14.49
CA MET A 196 -16.91 -28.85 -14.84
C MET A 196 -16.21 -27.51 -15.03
N VAL A 197 -15.23 -27.20 -14.19
CA VAL A 197 -14.51 -25.92 -14.14
C VAL A 197 -13.00 -26.20 -14.06
N PRO A 198 -12.39 -26.73 -15.13
CA PRO A 198 -10.98 -27.10 -15.11
C PRO A 198 -10.09 -25.87 -14.91
N ILE A 199 -9.06 -26.03 -14.09
CA ILE A 199 -8.10 -24.97 -13.79
C ILE A 199 -6.80 -25.25 -14.55
N GLY A 200 -6.29 -24.26 -15.29
CA GLY A 200 -5.02 -24.36 -16.01
C GLY A 200 -3.82 -23.69 -15.33
N ARG A 201 -2.60 -24.12 -15.66
CA ARG A 201 -1.35 -23.53 -15.17
C ARG A 201 -1.17 -22.13 -15.78
N GLY A 202 -1.26 -21.11 -14.93
CA GLY A 202 -1.27 -19.69 -15.35
C GLY A 202 -2.66 -19.06 -15.40
N GLN A 203 -3.72 -19.82 -15.13
CA GLN A 203 -5.07 -19.30 -14.91
C GLN A 203 -5.20 -18.70 -13.51
N ARG A 204 -6.23 -17.86 -13.33
CA ARG A 204 -6.69 -17.37 -12.03
C ARG A 204 -8.13 -17.80 -11.86
N GLU A 205 -8.43 -18.49 -10.77
CA GLU A 205 -9.76 -19.00 -10.46
C GLU A 205 -10.20 -18.50 -9.08
N LEU A 206 -11.45 -18.07 -8.96
CA LEU A 206 -11.99 -17.50 -7.72
C LEU A 206 -12.86 -18.53 -6.97
N ILE A 207 -12.38 -18.98 -5.81
CA ILE A 207 -13.19 -19.78 -4.88
C ILE A 207 -14.00 -18.83 -4.00
N ILE A 208 -15.23 -18.52 -4.43
CA ILE A 208 -16.16 -17.68 -3.68
C ILE A 208 -17.20 -18.53 -2.93
N GLY A 209 -17.60 -18.07 -1.75
CA GLY A 209 -18.64 -18.70 -0.95
C GLY A 209 -18.67 -18.18 0.48
N ASP A 210 -19.72 -18.55 1.21
CA ASP A 210 -19.92 -18.12 2.59
C ASP A 210 -18.87 -18.69 3.56
N ARG A 211 -18.90 -18.22 4.80
CA ARG A 211 -18.03 -18.77 5.85
C ARG A 211 -18.33 -20.25 6.05
N GLN A 212 -17.29 -21.04 6.31
CA GLN A 212 -17.40 -22.47 6.61
C GLN A 212 -17.99 -23.35 5.49
N THR A 213 -17.97 -22.90 4.23
CA THR A 213 -18.42 -23.71 3.07
C THR A 213 -17.33 -24.57 2.43
N GLY A 214 -16.21 -24.81 3.12
CA GLY A 214 -15.14 -25.69 2.62
C GLY A 214 -14.16 -25.05 1.62
N LYS A 215 -14.12 -23.73 1.47
CA LYS A 215 -13.17 -23.04 0.57
C LYS A 215 -11.70 -23.42 0.83
N THR A 216 -11.28 -23.38 2.10
CA THR A 216 -9.93 -23.78 2.50
C THR A 216 -9.68 -25.28 2.28
N ALA A 217 -10.71 -26.13 2.40
CA ALA A 217 -10.58 -27.56 2.15
C ALA A 217 -10.32 -27.83 0.66
N VAL A 218 -11.03 -27.17 -0.25
CA VAL A 218 -10.79 -27.26 -1.71
C VAL A 218 -9.34 -26.89 -2.05
N ALA A 219 -8.84 -25.80 -1.46
CA ALA A 219 -7.46 -25.37 -1.61
C ALA A 219 -6.45 -26.40 -1.06
N LEU A 220 -6.69 -26.89 0.15
CA LEU A 220 -5.83 -27.88 0.81
C LEU A 220 -5.78 -29.19 0.02
N ASP A 221 -6.92 -29.72 -0.40
CA ASP A 221 -7.00 -30.95 -1.20
C ASP A 221 -6.25 -30.80 -2.52
N THR A 222 -6.36 -29.62 -3.15
CA THR A 222 -5.60 -29.29 -4.37
C THR A 222 -4.09 -29.36 -4.12
N MET A 223 -3.60 -28.81 -3.01
CA MET A 223 -2.18 -28.85 -2.64
C MET A 223 -1.71 -30.29 -2.34
N LEU A 224 -2.52 -31.07 -1.61
CA LEU A 224 -2.21 -32.45 -1.28
C LEU A 224 -2.15 -33.34 -2.53
N ASN A 225 -3.04 -33.10 -3.50
CA ASN A 225 -3.05 -33.86 -4.75
C ASN A 225 -1.76 -33.66 -5.59
N GLN A 226 -1.05 -32.54 -5.42
CA GLN A 226 0.19 -32.26 -6.17
C GLN A 226 1.35 -33.19 -5.81
N LYS A 227 1.27 -33.90 -4.68
CA LYS A 227 2.30 -34.85 -4.23
C LYS A 227 2.70 -35.83 -5.33
N ARG A 228 1.73 -36.32 -6.11
CA ARG A 228 1.93 -37.29 -7.20
C ARG A 228 2.94 -36.84 -8.26
N TRP A 229 3.03 -35.55 -8.54
CA TRP A 229 3.99 -35.00 -9.51
C TRP A 229 5.26 -34.51 -8.83
N ASN A 230 5.16 -34.00 -7.60
CA ASN A 230 6.30 -33.48 -6.85
C ASN A 230 7.25 -34.58 -6.34
N GLU A 231 6.76 -35.80 -6.14
CA GLU A 231 7.59 -36.99 -5.87
C GLU A 231 8.33 -37.51 -7.11
N GLY A 232 7.90 -37.11 -8.32
CA GLY A 232 8.57 -37.48 -9.56
C GLY A 232 9.86 -36.69 -9.81
N ASN A 233 10.64 -37.14 -10.79
CA ASN A 233 11.89 -36.48 -11.20
C ASN A 233 11.68 -35.42 -12.30
N ASP A 234 10.47 -35.30 -12.84
CA ASP A 234 10.17 -34.43 -13.99
C ASP A 234 9.77 -33.01 -13.52
N GLU A 235 10.73 -32.08 -13.55
CA GLU A 235 10.54 -30.68 -13.14
C GLU A 235 9.41 -29.97 -13.92
N THR A 236 9.16 -30.34 -15.18
CA THR A 236 8.11 -29.71 -15.99
C THR A 236 6.71 -30.02 -15.50
N LYS A 237 6.55 -31.13 -14.74
CA LYS A 237 5.27 -31.55 -14.20
C LYS A 237 5.08 -31.17 -12.74
N LYS A 238 6.16 -30.89 -12.02
CA LYS A 238 6.09 -30.41 -10.64
C LYS A 238 5.23 -29.15 -10.54
N LEU A 239 4.61 -28.98 -9.37
CA LEU A 239 3.82 -27.81 -9.04
C LEU A 239 4.07 -27.43 -7.58
N TYR A 240 4.85 -26.37 -7.38
CA TYR A 240 5.14 -25.84 -6.04
C TYR A 240 3.93 -25.08 -5.52
N CYS A 241 3.66 -25.19 -4.22
CA CYS A 241 2.49 -24.57 -3.61
C CYS A 241 2.91 -23.41 -2.71
N ILE A 242 2.26 -22.25 -2.86
CA ILE A 242 2.38 -21.13 -1.94
C ILE A 242 1.01 -20.89 -1.32
N TYR A 243 0.91 -21.01 0.00
CA TYR A 243 -0.31 -20.72 0.74
C TYR A 243 -0.16 -19.43 1.52
N VAL A 244 -1.02 -18.45 1.25
CA VAL A 244 -1.01 -17.14 1.91
C VAL A 244 -2.19 -17.05 2.86
N ALA A 245 -1.93 -17.17 4.17
CA ALA A 245 -2.91 -16.98 5.21
C ALA A 245 -2.99 -15.51 5.60
N VAL A 246 -4.10 -14.84 5.29
CA VAL A 246 -4.34 -13.43 5.63
C VAL A 246 -5.42 -13.34 6.69
N GLY A 247 -5.09 -12.74 7.83
CA GLY A 247 -6.02 -12.53 8.96
C GLY A 247 -6.65 -13.83 9.47
N GLN A 248 -6.00 -14.98 9.29
CA GLN A 248 -6.42 -16.24 9.89
C GLN A 248 -5.96 -16.32 11.34
N LYS A 249 -6.64 -17.16 12.14
CA LYS A 249 -6.20 -17.44 13.50
C LYS A 249 -4.92 -18.28 13.44
N ARG A 250 -3.97 -18.01 14.34
CA ARG A 250 -2.72 -18.79 14.45
C ARG A 250 -2.97 -20.29 14.60
N SER A 251 -3.96 -20.68 15.38
CA SER A 251 -4.34 -22.09 15.57
C SER A 251 -4.78 -22.77 14.27
N THR A 252 -5.53 -22.07 13.42
CA THR A 252 -5.98 -22.60 12.11
C THR A 252 -4.80 -22.79 11.17
N VAL A 253 -3.85 -21.84 11.15
CA VAL A 253 -2.63 -21.98 10.34
C VAL A 253 -1.76 -23.13 10.86
N ALA A 254 -1.59 -23.25 12.17
CA ALA A 254 -0.83 -24.35 12.76
C ALA A 254 -1.46 -25.73 12.45
N GLN A 255 -2.80 -25.82 12.49
CA GLN A 255 -3.51 -27.02 12.09
C GLN A 255 -3.29 -27.35 10.60
N LEU A 256 -3.34 -26.34 9.72
CA LEU A 256 -3.06 -26.50 8.30
C LEU A 256 -1.63 -27.02 8.06
N VAL A 257 -0.63 -26.42 8.70
CA VAL A 257 0.78 -26.86 8.63
C VAL A 257 0.88 -28.32 9.06
N LYS A 258 0.26 -28.68 10.18
CA LYS A 258 0.25 -30.07 10.68
C LYS A 258 -0.35 -31.03 9.67
N THR A 259 -1.50 -30.71 9.07
CA THR A 259 -2.11 -31.56 8.03
C THR A 259 -1.22 -31.69 6.80
N LEU A 260 -0.52 -30.62 6.39
CA LEU A 260 0.43 -30.68 5.28
C LEU A 260 1.67 -31.52 5.63
N GLU A 261 2.16 -31.47 6.88
CA GLU A 261 3.27 -32.31 7.35
C GLU A 261 2.86 -33.79 7.43
N GLU A 262 1.68 -34.10 7.97
CA GLU A 262 1.15 -35.47 8.07
C GLU A 262 0.99 -36.14 6.69
N ASN A 263 0.73 -35.35 5.65
CA ASN A 263 0.60 -35.83 4.28
C ASN A 263 1.89 -35.67 3.45
N ASP A 264 2.99 -35.21 4.06
CA ASP A 264 4.29 -34.99 3.41
C ASP A 264 4.27 -33.94 2.28
N ALA A 265 3.32 -33.00 2.33
CA ALA A 265 3.14 -31.94 1.35
C ALA A 265 3.98 -30.69 1.62
N MET A 266 4.57 -30.57 2.82
CA MET A 266 5.43 -29.44 3.17
C MET A 266 6.69 -29.35 2.30
N LYS A 267 7.18 -30.47 1.74
CA LYS A 267 8.40 -30.50 0.90
C LYS A 267 8.35 -29.55 -0.31
N TYR A 268 7.16 -29.30 -0.84
CA TYR A 268 6.93 -28.44 -2.00
C TYR A 268 6.03 -27.25 -1.69
N THR A 269 5.77 -26.98 -0.40
CA THR A 269 4.87 -25.93 0.04
C THR A 269 5.61 -24.86 0.84
N CYS A 270 5.37 -23.58 0.53
CA CYS A 270 5.74 -22.45 1.38
C CYS A 270 4.46 -21.81 1.94
N ILE A 271 4.46 -21.46 3.22
CA ILE A 271 3.32 -20.79 3.86
C ILE A 271 3.74 -19.37 4.25
N VAL A 272 3.02 -18.38 3.75
CA VAL A 272 3.12 -16.99 4.18
C VAL A 272 1.95 -16.71 5.11
N ALA A 273 2.22 -16.42 6.38
CA ALA A 273 1.19 -16.22 7.38
C ALA A 273 1.25 -14.81 7.95
N ALA A 274 0.26 -14.00 7.60
CA ALA A 274 -0.06 -12.74 8.29
C ALA A 274 -1.31 -12.94 9.12
N THR A 275 -1.13 -13.26 10.40
CA THR A 275 -2.24 -13.70 11.26
C THR A 275 -3.05 -12.54 11.82
N ALA A 276 -4.27 -12.81 12.30
CA ALA A 276 -5.15 -11.76 12.83
C ALA A 276 -4.58 -11.01 14.06
N SER A 277 -3.59 -11.59 14.73
CA SER A 277 -2.88 -10.96 15.86
C SER A 277 -1.80 -9.96 15.43
N GLU A 278 -1.45 -9.93 14.15
CA GLU A 278 -0.44 -9.03 13.59
C GLU A 278 -1.04 -7.75 13.05
N ALA A 279 -0.18 -6.75 12.86
CA ALA A 279 -0.58 -5.43 12.39
C ALA A 279 -1.23 -5.48 11.00
N ALA A 280 -2.16 -4.56 10.74
CA ALA A 280 -2.85 -4.45 9.46
C ALA A 280 -1.92 -4.38 8.24
N PRO A 281 -0.75 -3.70 8.29
CA PRO A 281 0.15 -3.64 7.14
C PRO A 281 0.76 -4.98 6.74
N LEU A 282 0.98 -5.88 7.71
CA LEU A 282 1.45 -7.24 7.42
C LEU A 282 0.36 -8.03 6.67
N GLN A 283 -0.90 -7.88 7.07
CA GLN A 283 -2.05 -8.51 6.39
C GLN A 283 -2.24 -7.95 4.97
N TYR A 284 -1.97 -6.66 4.78
CA TYR A 284 -1.99 -6.03 3.46
C TYR A 284 -0.87 -6.55 2.56
N ILE A 285 0.36 -6.69 3.08
CA ILE A 285 1.53 -7.00 2.25
C ILE A 285 1.72 -8.50 1.98
N ALA A 286 1.20 -9.38 2.82
CA ALA A 286 1.40 -10.83 2.70
C ALA A 286 1.06 -11.42 1.32
N PRO A 287 -0.05 -11.03 0.64
CA PRO A 287 -0.31 -11.51 -0.72
C PRO A 287 0.75 -11.09 -1.74
N PHE A 288 1.32 -9.90 -1.60
CA PHE A 288 2.42 -9.45 -2.46
C PHE A 288 3.69 -10.27 -2.20
N THR A 289 4.01 -10.53 -0.93
CA THR A 289 5.13 -11.42 -0.53
C THR A 289 4.98 -12.83 -1.09
N GLY A 290 3.80 -13.42 -0.95
CA GLY A 290 3.50 -14.73 -1.55
C GLY A 290 3.64 -14.70 -3.07
N THR A 291 3.20 -13.60 -3.71
CA THR A 291 3.34 -13.40 -5.15
C THR A 291 4.81 -13.36 -5.55
N SER A 292 5.67 -12.57 -4.89
CA SER A 292 7.11 -12.50 -5.19
C SER A 292 7.80 -13.85 -5.05
N ILE A 293 7.42 -14.66 -4.05
CA ILE A 293 7.91 -16.04 -3.91
C ILE A 293 7.45 -16.90 -5.09
N GLY A 294 6.18 -16.79 -5.51
CA GLY A 294 5.66 -17.49 -6.69
C GLY A 294 6.31 -17.04 -8.00
N GLU A 295 6.60 -15.75 -8.15
CA GLU A 295 7.28 -15.19 -9.32
C GLU A 295 8.72 -15.69 -9.45
N TYR A 296 9.41 -15.95 -8.34
CA TYR A 296 10.70 -16.63 -8.38
C TYR A 296 10.61 -17.99 -9.07
N PHE A 297 9.60 -18.81 -8.75
CA PHE A 297 9.43 -20.09 -9.43
C PHE A 297 9.06 -19.91 -10.90
N ARG A 298 8.13 -18.99 -11.21
CA ARG A 298 7.70 -18.67 -12.57
C ARG A 298 8.88 -18.27 -13.47
N ASP A 299 9.71 -17.35 -13.01
CA ASP A 299 10.79 -16.77 -13.82
C ASP A 299 11.98 -17.74 -13.96
N ASN A 300 12.06 -18.77 -13.12
CA ASN A 300 13.03 -19.87 -13.20
C ASN A 300 12.48 -21.10 -13.96
N GLY A 301 11.42 -20.93 -14.77
CA GLY A 301 10.87 -21.99 -15.61
C GLY A 301 10.12 -23.09 -14.85
N LYS A 302 9.78 -22.87 -13.59
CA LYS A 302 9.03 -23.80 -12.74
C LYS A 302 7.56 -23.41 -12.70
N HIS A 303 6.71 -24.35 -12.30
CA HIS A 303 5.29 -24.09 -12.10
C HIS A 303 4.99 -23.92 -10.61
N ALA A 304 4.21 -22.90 -10.29
CA ALA A 304 3.72 -22.65 -8.94
C ALA A 304 2.21 -22.39 -8.94
N VAL A 305 1.55 -22.85 -7.89
CA VAL A 305 0.17 -22.49 -7.54
C VAL A 305 0.19 -21.66 -6.28
N ILE A 306 -0.49 -20.52 -6.30
CA ILE A 306 -0.63 -19.63 -5.15
C ILE A 306 -2.08 -19.60 -4.70
N ILE A 307 -2.29 -19.66 -3.39
CA ILE A 307 -3.60 -19.67 -2.75
C ILE A 307 -3.66 -18.53 -1.75
N PHE A 308 -4.67 -17.67 -1.87
CA PHE A 308 -4.89 -16.55 -0.95
C PHE A 308 -6.12 -16.83 -0.07
N ASP A 309 -5.94 -16.95 1.24
CA ASP A 309 -7.00 -17.23 2.23
C ASP A 309 -6.99 -16.22 3.40
N ASP A 310 -7.70 -15.10 3.34
CA ASP A 310 -8.55 -14.64 2.23
C ASP A 310 -8.28 -13.17 1.84
N LEU A 311 -8.57 -12.83 0.59
CA LEU A 311 -8.36 -11.46 0.07
C LEU A 311 -9.37 -10.46 0.65
N SER A 312 -10.50 -10.92 1.18
CA SER A 312 -11.46 -10.06 1.88
C SER A 312 -10.85 -9.42 3.12
N LYS A 313 -10.06 -10.17 3.91
CA LYS A 313 -9.32 -9.64 5.05
C LYS A 313 -8.19 -8.71 4.64
N GLN A 314 -7.53 -8.98 3.51
CA GLN A 314 -6.58 -8.03 2.93
C GLN A 314 -7.26 -6.68 2.60
N ALA A 315 -8.47 -6.72 2.02
CA ALA A 315 -9.24 -5.51 1.72
C ALA A 315 -9.65 -4.76 3.00
N VAL A 316 -10.03 -5.46 4.08
CA VAL A 316 -10.28 -4.86 5.39
C VAL A 316 -9.03 -4.17 5.94
N ALA A 317 -7.87 -4.82 5.86
CA ALA A 317 -6.60 -4.26 6.30
C ALA A 317 -6.21 -3.01 5.51
N TYR A 318 -6.33 -3.05 4.18
CA TYR A 318 -6.05 -1.90 3.32
C TYR A 318 -7.01 -0.72 3.58
N ARG A 319 -8.29 -1.02 3.83
CA ARG A 319 -9.28 -0.01 4.22
C ARG A 319 -8.90 0.65 5.55
N GLN A 320 -8.52 -0.14 6.56
CA GLN A 320 -8.06 0.38 7.84
C GLN A 320 -6.85 1.31 7.65
N MET A 321 -5.83 0.87 6.91
CA MET A 321 -4.65 1.69 6.61
C MET A 321 -5.01 3.00 5.91
N SER A 322 -5.87 2.93 4.89
CA SER A 322 -6.28 4.11 4.12
C SER A 322 -7.03 5.14 4.97
N LEU A 323 -7.92 4.68 5.84
CA LEU A 323 -8.67 5.55 6.75
C LEU A 323 -7.76 6.22 7.79
N LEU A 324 -6.83 5.46 8.38
CA LEU A 324 -5.88 5.99 9.35
C LEU A 324 -4.89 6.98 8.72
N LEU A 325 -4.51 6.76 7.45
CA LEU A 325 -3.76 7.72 6.63
C LEU A 325 -4.61 8.91 6.15
N ARG A 326 -5.87 9.01 6.60
CA ARG A 326 -6.82 10.08 6.26
C ARG A 326 -7.06 10.23 4.75
N ARG A 327 -6.94 9.15 3.99
CA ARG A 327 -7.33 9.14 2.58
C ARG A 327 -8.87 9.16 2.51
N PRO A 328 -9.48 9.97 1.63
CA PRO A 328 -10.92 9.96 1.44
C PRO A 328 -11.41 8.54 1.08
N PRO A 329 -12.39 7.98 1.81
CA PRO A 329 -12.89 6.65 1.51
C PRO A 329 -13.77 6.65 0.26
N GLY A 330 -13.69 5.55 -0.49
CA GLY A 330 -14.60 5.22 -1.60
C GLY A 330 -15.46 3.99 -1.30
N ARG A 331 -16.25 3.56 -2.29
CA ARG A 331 -16.97 2.28 -2.27
C ARG A 331 -16.05 1.13 -2.67
#